data_AF-A0AA42TW16-F1
#
_entry.id   AF-A0AA42TW16-F1
#
_cell.length_a   1.000
_cell.length_b   1.000
_cell.length_c   1.000
_cell.angle_alpha   90.00
_cell.angle_beta   90.00
_cell.angle_gamma   90.00
#
_symmetry.space_group_name_H-M   'P 1'
#
loop_
_entity.id
_entity.type
_entity.pdbx_description
1 polymer ?
#
loop_
_entity_poly.entity_id
_entity_poly.type
_entity_poly.pdbx_seq_one_letter_code
_entity_poly.pdbx_strand_id
1 'polypeptide(L)'
;MTRIVPTVGRVLHFFPTVDYMASRKQAFNNPAQPLAAVIAYVHSDTMVNLTVWDQNGEQFSVCSVPLVQEGSDVIVGSFYAQWMPYQKGQAAKTESLESQLAGKPAIGVDLATEQDQCVRLFLEKGAVVKIEGIPVELEHSAVVLTSPANVPLIFPPRTARPAESSE
;
A
#
# COMPACT_ATOMS: atom_id res chain seq x y z
N MET A 1 -18.08 4.75 2.16
CA MET A 1 -17.65 4.51 0.77
C MET A 1 -16.53 5.49 0.48
N THR A 2 -15.33 4.99 0.29
CA THR A 2 -14.11 5.80 0.14
C THR A 2 -13.96 6.27 -1.29
N ARG A 3 -13.98 7.59 -1.46
CA ARG A 3 -13.75 8.25 -2.74
C ARG A 3 -12.25 8.40 -2.91
N ILE A 4 -11.69 7.76 -3.93
CA ILE A 4 -10.26 7.77 -4.22
C ILE A 4 -9.93 9.09 -4.93
N VAL A 5 -9.05 9.89 -4.32
CA VAL A 5 -8.58 11.16 -4.91
C VAL A 5 -7.65 10.86 -6.10
N PRO A 6 -7.98 11.35 -7.31
CA PRO A 6 -7.14 11.14 -8.49
C PRO A 6 -5.82 11.92 -8.36
N THR A 7 -4.72 11.30 -8.78
CA THR A 7 -3.39 11.92 -8.80
C THR A 7 -2.74 11.68 -10.16
N VAL A 8 -1.97 12.66 -10.64
CA VAL A 8 -1.26 12.56 -11.93
C VAL A 8 -0.31 11.36 -11.93
N GLY A 9 -0.25 10.65 -13.04
CA GLY A 9 0.59 9.46 -13.21
C GLY A 9 -0.06 8.14 -12.75
N ARG A 10 -1.25 8.17 -12.14
CA ARG A 10 -2.02 6.94 -11.85
C ARG A 10 -2.58 6.34 -13.14
N VAL A 11 -2.63 5.01 -13.17
CA VAL A 11 -3.19 4.25 -14.30
C VAL A 11 -4.65 3.92 -14.04
N LEU A 12 -5.51 4.04 -15.05
CA LEU A 12 -6.95 3.79 -15.04
C LEU A 12 -7.34 2.90 -16.22
N HIS A 13 -8.56 2.37 -16.17
CA HIS A 13 -9.24 1.81 -17.34
C HIS A 13 -10.10 2.89 -18.00
N PHE A 14 -9.94 3.07 -19.30
CA PHE A 14 -10.77 3.93 -20.13
C PHE A 14 -11.75 3.08 -20.94
N PHE A 15 -13.02 3.45 -20.88
CA PHE A 15 -14.12 2.81 -21.61
C PHE A 15 -14.62 3.78 -22.67
N PRO A 16 -14.13 3.68 -23.92
CA PRO A 16 -14.63 4.49 -25.01
C PRO A 16 -15.94 3.93 -25.57
N THR A 17 -16.66 4.76 -26.32
CA THR A 17 -17.72 4.29 -27.21
C THR A 17 -17.15 3.92 -28.58
N VAL A 18 -17.83 3.02 -29.30
CA VAL A 18 -17.41 2.59 -30.65
C VAL A 18 -17.33 3.79 -31.60
N ASP A 19 -18.34 4.66 -31.57
CA ASP A 19 -18.38 5.88 -32.40
C ASP A 19 -17.23 6.84 -32.07
N TYR A 20 -16.88 6.97 -30.79
CA TYR A 20 -15.77 7.81 -30.36
C TYR A 20 -14.43 7.31 -30.93
N MET A 21 -14.17 5.99 -30.85
CA MET A 21 -12.94 5.41 -31.40
C MET A 21 -12.91 5.50 -32.93
N ALA A 22 -14.03 5.25 -33.59
CA ALA A 22 -14.16 5.35 -35.03
C ALA A 22 -13.87 6.78 -35.54
N SER A 23 -14.40 7.80 -34.86
CA SER A 23 -14.14 9.22 -35.20
C SER A 23 -12.66 9.60 -35.11
N ARG A 24 -11.93 8.97 -34.19
CA ARG A 24 -10.50 9.19 -33.94
C ARG A 24 -9.59 8.29 -34.78
N LYS A 25 -10.16 7.35 -35.55
CA LYS A 25 -9.43 6.32 -36.32
C LYS A 25 -8.48 5.49 -35.45
N GLN A 26 -8.86 5.22 -34.19
CA GLN A 26 -8.04 4.47 -33.23
C GLN A 26 -8.47 3.00 -33.20
N ALA A 27 -7.55 2.09 -32.91
CA ALA A 27 -7.85 0.66 -32.92
C ALA A 27 -8.70 0.23 -31.73
N PHE A 28 -9.89 -0.31 -32.03
CA PHE A 28 -10.84 -0.79 -31.04
C PHE A 28 -11.65 -1.98 -31.56
N ASN A 29 -10.97 -3.10 -31.79
CA ASN A 29 -11.56 -4.32 -32.34
C ASN A 29 -12.35 -5.11 -31.29
N ASN A 30 -11.92 -5.09 -30.03
CA ASN A 30 -12.58 -5.81 -28.95
C ASN A 30 -13.18 -4.83 -27.89
N PRO A 31 -14.49 -4.57 -27.92
CA PRO A 31 -15.13 -3.65 -26.98
C PRO A 31 -15.23 -4.19 -25.54
N ALA A 32 -15.00 -5.49 -25.32
CA ALA A 32 -15.01 -6.08 -23.98
C ALA A 32 -13.74 -5.74 -23.16
N GLN A 33 -12.67 -5.28 -23.82
CA GLN A 33 -11.42 -4.93 -23.15
C GLN A 33 -11.32 -3.41 -22.98
N PRO A 34 -11.22 -2.90 -21.74
CA PRO A 34 -10.96 -1.49 -21.52
C PRO A 34 -9.55 -1.12 -22.00
N LEU A 35 -9.39 0.14 -22.40
CA LEU A 35 -8.10 0.67 -22.79
C LEU A 35 -7.30 1.11 -21.55
N ALA A 36 -5.99 0.90 -21.58
CA ALA A 36 -5.12 1.42 -20.53
C ALA A 36 -5.02 2.95 -20.68
N ALA A 37 -5.08 3.65 -19.56
CA ALA A 37 -4.98 5.11 -19.54
C ALA A 37 -4.17 5.59 -18.35
N VAL A 38 -3.43 6.68 -18.50
CA VAL A 38 -2.70 7.34 -17.40
C VAL A 38 -3.24 8.75 -17.23
N ILE A 39 -3.43 9.17 -15.97
CA ILE A 39 -3.87 10.52 -15.63
C ILE A 39 -2.77 11.51 -15.99
N ALA A 40 -3.05 12.35 -16.98
CA ALA A 40 -2.18 13.44 -17.41
C ALA A 40 -2.46 14.74 -16.64
N TYR A 41 -3.72 14.99 -16.28
CA TYR A 41 -4.13 16.18 -15.52
C TYR A 41 -5.40 15.91 -14.71
N VAL A 42 -5.57 16.60 -13.58
CA VAL A 42 -6.74 16.48 -12.69
C VAL A 42 -7.46 17.83 -12.64
N HIS A 43 -8.71 17.88 -13.08
CA HIS A 43 -9.58 19.05 -12.93
C HIS A 43 -10.29 19.03 -11.58
N SER A 44 -10.78 17.85 -11.19
CA SER A 44 -11.48 17.59 -9.93
C SER A 44 -11.46 16.10 -9.60
N ASP A 45 -11.99 15.72 -8.43
CA ASP A 45 -12.11 14.32 -7.99
C ASP A 45 -12.93 13.42 -8.95
N THR A 46 -13.72 14.01 -9.85
CA THR A 46 -14.56 13.31 -10.82
C THR A 46 -14.18 13.58 -12.27
N MET A 47 -13.15 14.39 -12.55
CA MET A 47 -12.82 14.76 -13.92
C MET A 47 -11.32 14.91 -14.15
N VAL A 48 -10.81 14.19 -15.15
CA VAL A 48 -9.38 14.08 -15.45
C VAL A 48 -9.11 14.13 -16.95
N ASN A 49 -7.92 14.53 -17.34
CA ASN A 49 -7.40 14.30 -18.70
C ASN A 49 -6.49 13.08 -18.68
N LEU A 50 -6.54 12.30 -19.75
CA LEU A 50 -5.87 11.01 -19.88
C LEU A 50 -4.98 10.97 -21.11
N THR A 51 -3.85 10.28 -20.97
CA THR A 51 -3.15 9.66 -22.10
C THR A 51 -3.63 8.21 -22.17
N VAL A 52 -4.19 7.81 -23.30
CA VAL A 52 -4.79 6.49 -23.51
C VAL A 52 -3.99 5.74 -24.56
N TRP A 53 -3.83 4.44 -24.38
CA TRP A 53 -3.28 3.53 -25.38
C TRP A 53 -4.41 2.75 -26.05
N ASP A 54 -4.45 2.75 -27.38
CA ASP A 54 -5.37 1.93 -28.15
C ASP A 54 -4.94 0.44 -28.14
N GLN A 55 -5.68 -0.42 -28.84
CA GLN A 55 -5.38 -1.86 -28.87
C GLN A 55 -4.10 -2.24 -29.64
N ASN A 56 -3.56 -1.31 -30.43
CA ASN A 56 -2.27 -1.46 -31.10
C ASN A 56 -1.11 -0.87 -30.27
N GLY A 57 -1.41 -0.18 -29.17
CA GLY A 57 -0.44 0.53 -28.33
C GLY A 57 -0.14 1.95 -28.82
N GLU A 58 -0.94 2.51 -29.73
CA GLU A 58 -0.84 3.90 -30.14
C GLU A 58 -1.39 4.82 -29.03
N GLN A 59 -0.66 5.89 -28.74
CA GLN A 59 -1.00 6.84 -27.69
C GLN A 59 -1.82 7.99 -28.25
N PHE A 60 -2.92 8.31 -27.57
CA PHE A 60 -3.73 9.49 -27.86
C PHE A 60 -4.21 10.19 -26.60
N SER A 61 -4.47 11.49 -26.70
CA SER A 61 -4.95 12.30 -25.59
C SER A 61 -6.49 12.35 -25.56
N VAL A 62 -7.04 12.30 -24.35
CA VAL A 62 -8.46 12.49 -24.07
C VAL A 62 -8.62 13.49 -22.94
N CYS A 63 -9.43 14.51 -23.17
CA CYS A 63 -9.69 15.57 -22.19
C CYS A 63 -11.09 15.43 -21.58
N SER A 64 -11.25 15.99 -20.38
CA SER A 64 -12.53 16.09 -19.68
C SER A 64 -13.23 14.75 -19.47
N VAL A 65 -12.46 13.72 -19.09
CA VAL A 65 -12.98 12.37 -18.89
C VAL A 65 -13.64 12.27 -17.51
N PRO A 66 -14.92 11.85 -17.44
CA PRO A 66 -15.57 11.54 -16.18
C PRO A 66 -14.92 10.31 -15.52
N LEU A 67 -14.51 10.46 -14.26
CA LEU A 67 -13.99 9.38 -13.43
C LEU A 67 -15.12 8.78 -12.60
N VAL A 68 -15.58 7.59 -12.99
CA VAL A 68 -16.64 6.85 -12.31
C VAL A 68 -16.04 6.10 -11.12
N GLN A 69 -16.57 6.38 -9.93
CA GLN A 69 -16.22 5.70 -8.68
C GLN A 69 -17.43 4.93 -8.13
N GLU A 70 -17.21 4.11 -7.11
CA GLU A 70 -18.27 3.31 -6.49
C GLU A 70 -19.36 4.23 -5.89
N GLY A 71 -20.61 4.06 -6.32
CA GLY A 71 -21.75 4.91 -5.95
C GLY A 71 -22.00 6.14 -6.84
N SER A 72 -21.21 6.34 -7.90
CA SER A 72 -21.50 7.36 -8.93
C SER A 72 -22.25 6.75 -10.12
N ASP A 73 -23.23 7.48 -10.66
CA ASP A 73 -23.97 7.05 -11.84
C ASP A 73 -23.04 6.91 -13.05
N VAL A 74 -23.10 5.76 -13.73
CA VAL A 74 -22.43 5.57 -15.01
C VAL A 74 -23.21 6.36 -16.05
N ILE A 75 -22.51 7.26 -16.76
CA ILE A 75 -23.12 8.01 -17.86
C ILE A 75 -23.29 7.05 -19.04
N VAL A 76 -24.50 6.52 -19.20
CA VAL A 76 -24.87 5.62 -20.30
C VAL A 76 -24.67 6.32 -21.63
N GLY A 77 -23.93 5.69 -22.55
CA GLY A 77 -23.70 6.20 -23.90
C GLY A 77 -22.56 7.22 -24.03
N SER A 78 -21.81 7.50 -22.97
CA SER A 78 -20.61 8.35 -23.02
C SER A 78 -19.35 7.52 -22.73
N PHE A 79 -18.18 8.07 -23.08
CA PHE A 79 -16.91 7.54 -22.61
C PHE A 79 -16.70 7.91 -21.14
N TYR A 80 -16.04 7.03 -20.39
CA TYR A 80 -15.70 7.26 -18.99
C TYR A 80 -14.42 6.52 -18.59
N ALA A 81 -13.86 6.85 -17.43
CA ALA A 81 -12.75 6.12 -16.84
C ALA A 81 -13.13 5.53 -15.49
N GLN A 82 -12.51 4.40 -15.14
CA GLN A 82 -12.68 3.75 -13.85
C GLN A 82 -11.33 3.27 -13.31
N TRP A 83 -11.19 3.26 -11.98
CA TRP A 83 -10.07 2.62 -11.30
C TRP A 83 -9.95 1.15 -11.65
N MET A 84 -8.71 0.67 -11.88
CA MET A 84 -8.47 -0.75 -12.13
C MET A 84 -8.87 -1.59 -10.91
N PRO A 85 -9.40 -2.81 -11.09
CA PRO A 85 -9.81 -3.68 -9.99
C PRO A 85 -8.72 -3.90 -8.94
N TYR A 86 -7.47 -4.05 -9.38
CA TYR A 86 -6.33 -4.23 -8.48
C TYR A 86 -6.07 -3.00 -7.59
N GLN A 87 -6.25 -1.79 -8.11
CA GLN A 87 -6.04 -0.56 -7.34
C GLN A 87 -7.15 -0.34 -6.30
N LYS A 88 -8.39 -0.75 -6.60
CA LYS A 88 -9.47 -0.78 -5.59
C LYS A 88 -9.13 -1.77 -4.47
N GLY A 89 -8.61 -2.95 -4.82
CA GLY A 89 -8.19 -3.95 -3.86
C GLY A 89 -7.00 -3.51 -3.00
N GLN A 90 -6.08 -2.70 -3.52
CA GLN A 90 -4.99 -2.11 -2.74
C GLN A 90 -5.51 -1.01 -1.80
N ALA A 91 -6.41 -0.12 -2.25
CA ALA A 91 -7.04 0.88 -1.38
C ALA A 91 -7.81 0.24 -0.21
N ALA A 92 -8.59 -0.82 -0.49
CA ALA A 92 -9.29 -1.57 0.55
C ALA A 92 -8.36 -2.26 1.56
N LYS A 93 -7.17 -2.71 1.14
CA LYS A 93 -6.17 -3.27 2.04
C LYS A 93 -5.53 -2.20 2.92
N THR A 94 -5.24 -1.03 2.37
CA THR A 94 -4.75 0.11 3.15
C THR A 94 -5.79 0.53 4.20
N GLU A 95 -7.06 0.64 3.84
CA GLU A 95 -8.14 0.97 4.78
C GLU A 95 -8.33 -0.07 5.89
N SER A 96 -8.20 -1.36 5.57
CA SER A 96 -8.26 -2.43 6.58
C SER A 96 -7.08 -2.36 7.56
N LEU A 97 -5.89 -2.01 7.08
CA LEU A 97 -4.70 -1.82 7.92
C LEU A 97 -4.82 -0.57 8.79
N GLU A 98 -5.31 0.54 8.25
CA GLU A 98 -5.55 1.78 9.01
C GLU A 98 -6.63 1.58 10.09
N SER A 99 -7.72 0.87 9.78
CA SER A 99 -8.74 0.54 10.77
C SER A 99 -8.23 -0.39 11.87
N GLN A 100 -7.32 -1.31 11.56
CA GLN A 100 -6.67 -2.17 12.56
C GLN A 100 -5.68 -1.39 13.44
N LEU A 101 -5.07 -0.33 12.90
CA LEU A 101 -4.16 0.53 13.65
C LEU A 101 -4.91 1.51 14.56
N ALA A 102 -6.05 2.02 14.12
CA ALA A 102 -6.90 2.94 14.90
C ALA A 102 -7.60 2.26 16.10
N GLY A 103 -7.76 0.94 16.08
CA GLY A 103 -8.41 0.17 17.16
C GLY A 103 -7.49 -0.27 18.29
N LYS A 104 -6.17 -0.03 18.20
CA LYS A 104 -5.23 -0.33 19.28
C LYS A 104 -5.16 0.89 20.22
N PRO A 105 -5.57 0.78 21.49
CA PRO A 105 -5.32 1.87 22.43
C PRO A 105 -3.80 2.06 22.51
N ALA A 106 -3.35 3.26 22.16
CA ALA A 106 -2.00 3.71 22.44
C ALA A 106 -1.82 3.68 23.96
N ILE A 107 -1.27 2.57 24.47
CA ILE A 107 -0.64 2.57 25.79
C ILE A 107 0.61 3.42 25.59
N GLY A 108 0.56 4.61 26.19
CA GLY A 108 1.41 5.74 25.84
C GLY A 108 2.90 5.44 25.80
N VAL A 109 3.53 5.96 24.74
CA VAL A 109 4.91 6.43 24.79
C VAL A 109 4.89 7.72 23.99
N ASP A 110 5.30 8.83 24.62
CA ASP A 110 5.49 10.11 23.94
C ASP A 110 6.31 9.90 22.67
N LEU A 111 5.71 10.26 21.54
CA LEU A 111 6.32 10.24 20.22
C LEU A 111 7.40 11.33 20.14
N ALA A 112 8.59 11.02 20.63
CA ALA A 112 9.79 11.73 20.23
C ALA A 112 10.33 11.08 18.95
N THR A 113 10.15 11.78 17.84
CA THR A 113 10.97 11.82 16.61
C THR A 113 11.52 10.49 16.06
N GLU A 114 11.14 10.21 14.81
CA GLU A 114 11.40 9.06 13.92
C GLU A 114 12.85 8.55 13.69
N GLN A 115 13.84 8.81 14.55
CA GLN A 115 15.22 8.31 14.36
C GLN A 115 15.78 7.70 15.66
N ASP A 116 16.16 6.41 15.59
CA ASP A 116 16.96 5.65 16.57
C ASP A 116 16.28 5.06 17.83
N GLN A 117 15.15 4.36 17.67
CA GLN A 117 14.78 3.34 18.68
C GLN A 117 15.63 2.08 18.47
N CYS A 118 16.83 2.04 19.06
CA CYS A 118 17.65 0.83 19.20
C CYS A 118 17.53 0.26 20.62
N VAL A 119 17.24 -1.03 20.75
CA VAL A 119 17.23 -1.76 22.02
C VAL A 119 18.60 -2.42 22.22
N ARG A 120 19.11 -2.37 23.46
CA ARG A 120 20.32 -3.10 23.86
C ARG A 120 19.96 -4.54 24.22
N LEU A 121 20.49 -5.49 23.47
CA LEU A 121 20.44 -6.91 23.80
C LEU A 121 21.73 -7.31 24.50
N PHE A 122 21.60 -7.89 25.69
CA PHE A 122 22.71 -8.53 26.39
C PHE A 122 22.72 -10.01 26.00
N LEU A 123 23.78 -10.41 25.31
CA LEU A 123 24.01 -11.79 24.90
C LEU A 123 25.07 -12.37 25.83
N GLU A 124 24.76 -13.49 26.46
CA GLU A 124 25.71 -14.19 27.32
C GLU A 124 26.70 -15.02 26.48
N LYS A 125 27.86 -15.32 27.07
CA LYS A 125 28.83 -16.27 26.52
C LYS A 125 28.12 -17.61 26.23
N GLY A 126 28.32 -18.15 25.02
CA GLY A 126 27.66 -19.36 24.53
C GLY A 126 26.34 -19.11 23.77
N ALA A 127 25.87 -17.87 23.67
CA ALA A 127 24.71 -17.56 22.84
C ALA A 127 25.01 -17.78 21.35
N VAL A 128 24.07 -18.40 20.61
CA VAL A 128 24.18 -18.63 19.17
C VAL A 128 23.47 -17.52 18.41
N VAL A 129 24.23 -16.75 17.64
CA VAL A 129 23.72 -15.67 16.77
C VAL A 129 23.87 -16.05 15.30
N LYS A 130 22.95 -15.60 14.45
CA LYS A 130 23.05 -15.78 13.00
C LYS A 130 23.62 -14.52 12.37
N ILE A 131 24.79 -14.63 11.74
CA ILE A 131 25.38 -13.55 10.95
C ILE A 131 25.31 -14.00 9.48
N GLU A 132 24.57 -13.26 8.65
CA GLU A 132 24.33 -13.61 7.24
C GLU A 132 23.82 -15.04 7.01
N GLY A 133 23.08 -15.58 7.99
CA GLY A 133 22.53 -16.94 7.94
C GLY A 133 23.45 -18.04 8.49
N ILE A 134 24.69 -17.72 8.84
CA ILE A 134 25.63 -18.65 9.47
C ILE A 134 25.46 -18.59 10.99
N PRO A 135 25.18 -19.72 11.68
CA PRO A 135 25.13 -19.76 13.13
C PRO A 135 26.55 -19.68 13.71
N VAL A 136 26.77 -18.74 14.62
CA VAL A 136 28.04 -18.50 15.32
C VAL A 136 27.78 -18.45 16.82
N GLU A 137 28.58 -19.17 17.60
CA GLU A 137 28.53 -19.14 19.07
C GLU A 137 29.45 -18.05 19.62
N LEU A 138 28.97 -17.28 20.60
CA LEU A 138 29.75 -16.21 21.21
C LEU A 138 30.72 -16.74 22.27
N GLU A 139 32.01 -16.44 22.12
CA GLU A 139 33.04 -16.81 23.10
C GLU A 139 33.00 -15.94 24.38
N HIS A 140 32.38 -14.77 24.30
CA HIS A 140 32.28 -13.78 25.37
C HIS A 140 30.90 -13.12 25.38
N SER A 141 30.51 -12.55 26.52
CA SER A 141 29.28 -11.76 26.60
C SER A 141 29.39 -10.50 25.75
N ALA A 142 28.33 -10.17 25.02
CA ALA A 142 28.29 -9.05 24.09
C ALA A 142 27.00 -8.23 24.26
N VAL A 143 27.09 -6.94 23.94
CA VAL A 143 25.92 -6.04 23.89
C VAL A 143 25.71 -5.61 22.45
N VAL A 144 24.53 -5.86 21.90
CA VAL A 144 24.17 -5.51 20.52
C VAL A 144 23.02 -4.52 20.53
N LEU A 145 23.11 -3.48 19.70
CA LEU A 145 22.00 -2.57 19.43
C LEU A 145 21.20 -3.09 18.24
N THR A 146 19.90 -3.28 18.41
CA THR A 146 19.02 -3.73 17.33
C THR A 146 17.68 -3.03 17.37
N SER A 147 16.99 -2.99 16.23
CA SER A 147 15.62 -2.50 16.16
C SER A 147 14.71 -3.37 17.04
N PRO A 148 13.75 -2.78 17.79
CA PRO A 148 12.78 -3.50 18.60
C PRO A 148 12.02 -4.58 17.81
N ALA A 149 11.80 -4.36 16.51
CA ALA A 149 11.11 -5.31 15.63
C ALA A 149 11.88 -6.62 15.41
N ASN A 150 13.20 -6.62 15.61
CA ASN A 150 14.08 -7.78 15.41
C ASN A 150 14.33 -8.58 16.69
N VAL A 151 13.77 -8.17 17.83
CA VAL A 151 13.89 -8.89 19.10
C VAL A 151 12.71 -9.86 19.21
N PRO A 152 12.92 -11.19 19.15
CA PRO A 152 11.84 -12.11 19.44
C PRO A 152 11.41 -11.93 20.90
N LEU A 153 10.15 -11.55 21.12
CA LEU A 153 9.53 -11.45 22.44
C LEU A 153 9.38 -12.85 23.05
N ILE A 154 10.48 -13.42 23.52
CA ILE A 154 10.43 -14.59 24.39
C ILE A 154 10.07 -14.05 25.76
N PHE A 155 8.79 -14.12 26.13
CA PHE A 155 8.41 -14.00 27.53
C PHE A 155 8.96 -15.25 28.24
N PRO A 156 10.00 -15.17 29.08
CA PRO A 156 10.24 -16.28 29.99
C PRO A 156 8.99 -16.39 30.89
N PRO A 157 8.47 -17.61 31.14
CA PRO A 157 7.46 -17.76 32.18
C PRO A 157 8.04 -17.16 33.46
N ARG A 158 7.27 -16.28 34.13
CA ARG A 158 7.62 -15.74 35.45
C ARG A 158 8.11 -16.91 36.31
N THR A 159 9.42 -17.02 36.50
CA THR A 159 9.95 -17.81 37.58
C THR A 159 9.44 -17.12 38.84
N ALA A 160 8.52 -17.79 39.54
CA ALA A 160 8.09 -17.37 40.85
C ALA A 160 9.36 -17.25 41.70
N ARG A 161 9.69 -16.02 42.11
CA ARG A 161 10.75 -15.76 43.07
C ARG A 161 10.41 -16.60 44.32
N PRO A 162 11.28 -17.52 44.80
CA PRO A 162 11.01 -18.18 46.07
C PRO A 162 10.97 -17.11 47.15
N ALA A 163 9.94 -17.16 47.99
CA ALA A 163 9.79 -16.26 49.11
C ALA A 163 11.03 -16.38 50.01
N GLU A 164 11.82 -15.32 50.09
CA GLU A 164 12.81 -15.16 51.15
C GLU A 164 12.03 -15.04 52.47
N SER A 165 11.97 -16.14 53.22
CA SER A 165 11.61 -16.11 54.64
C SER A 165 12.82 -15.58 55.41
N SER A 166 12.69 -14.36 55.88
CA SER A 166 13.52 -13.79 56.94
C SER A 166 13.46 -14.67 58.20
N GLU A 167 14.62 -15.06 58.71
CA GLU A 167 14.84 -15.49 60.10
C GLU A 167 14.54 -14.38 61.11
#